data_AF-A0AA45WVV8-F1
#
_entry.id   AF-A0AA45WVV8-F1
#
_cell.length_a   1.000
_cell.length_b   1.000
_cell.length_c   1.000
_cell.angle_alpha   90.00
_cell.angle_beta   90.00
_cell.angle_gamma   90.00
#
_symmetry.space_group_name_H-M   'P 1'
#
loop_
_entity.id
_entity.type
_entity.pdbx_description
1 polymer ?
#
loop_
_entity_poly.entity_id
_entity_poly.type
_entity_poly.pdbx_seq_one_letter_code
_entity_poly.pdbx_strand_id
1 'polypeptide(L)'
;MNNAQESLEIQKNTIKELKNAVDKVKSGLLVWLVTQAESKHDLDYAENLSKAIINMLFSEMPSSESEADFLINSYNQYATSKIIFENIKPNGEIKQLIRDTVHISALVNYSNAFEDGRRIEPEFFNSILREPQRVLAEYQLTTDDTLFPDIAEYIRRSQSFFEASYEKRESSTNNSTDQLCCKKDFDVGAKMVNAETVDAEIVDIGDADGIDENPMIVKSDGNKICNQVRPFIRLFAKTFDIQLFSICVWVLLYVSLPLSIYDEIQSVYIMNWIVVAIAIQLEAFVLSILGTTPGKWLLNTRVVDIKGNRPSLTTALQRSNEAYIKGLGLEVPLVNLITRMYAYNFLTNYSSTPWDQRLGLTVVHKKIGFIRSIGYITAFSIMVFYFYIG
;
A
#
# COMPACT_ATOMS: atom_id res chain seq x y z
N MET A 1 54.37 9.01 20.38
CA MET A 1 53.86 8.16 19.29
C MET A 1 52.82 7.15 19.78
N ASN A 2 52.94 6.59 21.00
CA ASN A 2 51.97 5.62 21.54
C ASN A 2 50.52 6.14 21.69
N ASN A 3 50.30 7.34 22.25
CA ASN A 3 48.93 7.83 22.53
C ASN A 3 48.06 8.04 21.28
N ALA A 4 48.66 8.39 20.13
CA ALA A 4 47.91 8.64 18.89
C ALA A 4 47.52 7.32 18.18
N GLN A 5 48.37 6.29 18.30
CA GLN A 5 48.07 4.95 17.80
C GLN A 5 47.01 4.29 18.68
N GLU A 6 47.11 4.43 20.00
CA GLU A 6 46.12 3.94 20.97
C GLU A 6 44.75 4.61 20.78
N SER A 7 44.70 5.93 20.57
CA SER A 7 43.43 6.64 20.28
C SER A 7 42.79 6.21 18.96
N LEU A 8 43.60 5.92 17.94
CA LEU A 8 43.12 5.45 16.64
C LEU A 8 42.59 4.03 16.71
N GLU A 9 43.24 3.16 17.48
CA GLU A 9 42.82 1.78 17.72
C GLU A 9 41.49 1.71 18.49
N ILE A 10 41.33 2.54 19.53
CA ILE A 10 40.06 2.70 20.24
C ILE A 10 38.95 3.15 19.29
N GLN A 11 39.21 4.15 18.45
CA GLN A 11 38.23 4.66 17.48
C GLN A 11 37.80 3.58 16.48
N LYS A 12 38.75 2.81 15.93
CA LYS A 12 38.46 1.70 15.02
C LYS A 12 37.60 0.61 15.68
N ASN A 13 37.90 0.29 16.94
CA ASN A 13 37.09 -0.67 17.71
C ASN A 13 35.68 -0.16 17.97
N THR A 14 35.51 1.11 18.35
CA THR A 14 34.18 1.71 18.51
C THR A 14 33.37 1.71 17.21
N ILE A 15 33.97 2.06 16.07
CA ILE A 15 33.29 2.03 14.76
C ILE A 15 32.84 0.60 14.42
N LYS A 16 33.69 -0.40 14.69
CA LYS A 16 33.36 -1.81 14.46
C LYS A 16 32.16 -2.27 15.33
N GLU A 17 32.13 -1.86 16.58
CA GLU A 17 31.01 -2.14 17.49
C GLU A 17 29.71 -1.47 17.03
N LEU A 18 29.79 -0.21 16.60
CA LEU A 18 28.64 0.53 16.06
C LEU A 18 28.11 -0.10 14.78
N LYS A 19 28.98 -0.56 13.87
CA LYS A 19 28.58 -1.28 12.66
C LYS A 19 27.81 -2.56 13.01
N ASN A 20 28.35 -3.37 13.92
CA ASN A 20 27.69 -4.57 14.42
C ASN A 20 26.33 -4.26 15.06
N ALA A 21 26.23 -3.16 15.81
CA ALA A 21 24.96 -2.72 16.40
C ALA A 21 23.92 -2.34 15.33
N VAL A 22 24.32 -1.62 14.27
CA VAL A 22 23.44 -1.32 13.12
C VAL A 22 22.94 -2.60 12.45
N ASP A 23 23.83 -3.55 12.19
CA ASP A 23 23.49 -4.83 11.56
C ASP A 23 22.50 -5.65 12.40
N LYS A 24 22.67 -5.63 13.73
CA LYS A 24 21.72 -6.23 14.68
C LYS A 24 20.35 -5.58 14.63
N VAL A 25 20.28 -4.24 14.58
CA VAL A 25 18.97 -3.56 14.47
C VAL A 25 18.29 -3.94 13.16
N LYS A 26 18.98 -3.88 12.03
CA LYS A 26 18.39 -4.23 10.72
C LYS A 26 17.91 -5.69 10.68
N SER A 27 18.73 -6.61 11.18
CA SER A 27 18.40 -8.04 11.22
C SER A 27 17.23 -8.34 12.16
N GLY A 28 17.23 -7.70 13.34
CA GLY A 28 16.11 -7.80 14.28
C GLY A 28 14.83 -7.20 13.70
N LEU A 29 14.93 -6.06 13.02
CA LEU A 29 13.80 -5.38 12.39
C LEU A 29 13.23 -6.22 11.25
N LEU A 30 14.06 -6.90 10.46
CA LEU A 30 13.63 -7.84 9.43
C LEU A 30 12.77 -8.94 10.03
N VAL A 31 13.29 -9.66 11.02
CA VAL A 31 12.59 -10.76 11.70
C VAL A 31 11.28 -10.29 12.34
N TRP A 32 11.34 -9.13 13.00
CA TRP A 32 10.17 -8.54 13.64
C TRP A 32 9.10 -8.13 12.63
N LEU A 33 9.48 -7.47 11.53
CA LEU A 33 8.56 -7.04 10.46
C LEU A 33 7.93 -8.23 9.74
N VAL A 34 8.72 -9.27 9.46
CA VAL A 34 8.23 -10.51 8.85
C VAL A 34 7.14 -11.12 9.73
N THR A 35 7.35 -11.16 11.05
CA THR A 35 6.34 -11.65 12.01
C THR A 35 5.04 -10.82 11.95
N GLN A 36 5.11 -9.51 11.70
CA GLN A 36 3.91 -8.67 11.52
C GLN A 36 3.22 -8.92 10.17
N ALA A 37 4.00 -9.10 9.11
CA ALA A 37 3.51 -9.25 7.74
C ALA A 37 2.93 -10.65 7.45
N GLU A 38 3.54 -11.72 7.99
CA GLU A 38 3.09 -13.11 7.85
C GLU A 38 1.64 -13.33 8.33
N SER A 39 1.16 -12.51 9.27
CA SER A 39 -0.24 -12.59 9.72
C SER A 39 -1.27 -12.37 8.59
N LYS A 40 -0.84 -11.74 7.49
CA LYS A 40 -1.69 -11.30 6.37
C LYS A 40 -1.23 -11.83 5.01
N HIS A 41 -0.01 -12.35 4.90
CA HIS A 41 0.65 -12.72 3.64
C HIS A 41 1.44 -14.03 3.78
N ASP A 42 1.82 -14.65 2.66
CA ASP A 42 2.80 -15.74 2.68
C ASP A 42 4.19 -15.26 3.11
N LEU A 43 5.05 -16.22 3.45
CA LEU A 43 6.38 -16.00 3.99
C LEU A 43 7.28 -15.23 3.02
N ASP A 44 7.29 -15.62 1.74
CA ASP A 44 8.16 -15.02 0.72
C ASP A 44 7.81 -13.55 0.47
N TYR A 45 6.50 -13.24 0.39
CA TYR A 45 6.03 -11.87 0.29
C TYR A 45 6.33 -11.07 1.55
N ALA A 46 6.13 -11.65 2.74
CA ALA A 46 6.42 -11.00 4.02
C ALA A 46 7.91 -10.64 4.15
N GLU A 47 8.81 -11.51 3.70
CA GLU A 47 10.25 -11.26 3.67
C GLU A 47 10.62 -10.12 2.71
N ASN A 48 10.13 -10.17 1.47
CA ASN A 48 10.39 -9.12 0.48
C ASN A 48 9.83 -7.77 0.92
N LEU A 49 8.64 -7.75 1.51
CA LEU A 49 8.05 -6.53 2.07
C LEU A 49 8.87 -5.97 3.22
N SER A 50 9.38 -6.82 4.10
CA SER A 50 10.17 -6.40 5.25
C SER A 50 11.53 -5.83 4.82
N LYS A 51 12.18 -6.44 3.82
CA LYS A 51 13.40 -5.88 3.20
C LYS A 51 13.14 -4.53 2.55
N ALA A 52 12.04 -4.39 1.81
CA ALA A 52 11.63 -3.14 1.20
C ALA A 52 11.43 -2.01 2.23
N ILE A 53 10.78 -2.31 3.36
CA ILE A 53 10.61 -1.36 4.48
C ILE A 53 11.97 -0.93 5.04
N ILE A 54 12.90 -1.86 5.26
CA ILE A 54 14.24 -1.56 5.77
C ILE A 54 14.98 -0.66 4.80
N ASN A 55 15.07 -1.04 3.52
CA ASN A 55 15.74 -0.26 2.49
C ASN A 55 15.16 1.16 2.40
N MET A 56 13.84 1.30 2.49
CA MET A 56 13.18 2.60 2.51
C MET A 56 13.57 3.43 3.74
N LEU A 57 13.46 2.87 4.96
CA LEU A 57 13.74 3.58 6.21
C LEU A 57 15.19 4.05 6.32
N PHE A 58 16.13 3.25 5.81
CA PHE A 58 17.56 3.57 5.82
C PHE A 58 18.04 4.25 4.53
N SER A 59 17.15 4.45 3.55
CA SER A 59 17.47 4.99 2.20
C SER A 59 18.59 4.21 1.50
N GLU A 60 18.52 2.89 1.57
CA GLU A 60 19.48 1.96 0.98
C GLU A 60 18.95 1.44 -0.36
N MET A 61 19.87 1.16 -1.29
CA MET A 61 19.49 0.59 -2.57
C MET A 61 19.12 -0.89 -2.42
N PRO A 62 18.11 -1.37 -3.18
CA PRO A 62 17.77 -2.78 -3.22
C PRO A 62 18.99 -3.61 -3.68
N SER A 63 19.13 -4.81 -3.13
CA SER A 63 20.28 -5.68 -3.39
C SER A 63 20.11 -6.53 -4.65
N SER A 64 18.91 -6.55 -5.24
CA SER A 64 18.59 -7.25 -6.48
C SER A 64 17.55 -6.50 -7.32
N GLU A 65 17.49 -6.81 -8.61
CA GLU A 65 16.49 -6.27 -9.54
C GLU A 65 15.05 -6.63 -9.12
N SER A 66 14.87 -7.86 -8.62
CA SER A 66 13.58 -8.30 -8.05
C SER A 66 13.15 -7.45 -6.84
N GLU A 67 14.07 -7.06 -5.96
CA GLU A 67 13.77 -6.15 -4.84
C GLU A 67 13.48 -4.72 -5.32
N ALA A 68 14.11 -4.27 -6.41
CA ALA A 68 13.84 -2.97 -7.01
C ALA A 68 12.43 -2.92 -7.64
N ASP A 69 12.06 -3.94 -8.40
CA ASP A 69 10.72 -4.08 -8.99
C ASP A 69 9.64 -4.19 -7.90
N PHE A 70 9.97 -4.88 -6.80
CA PHE A 70 9.11 -4.97 -5.63
C PHE A 70 8.82 -3.58 -5.03
N LEU A 71 9.79 -2.67 -4.99
CA LEU A 71 9.62 -1.30 -4.47
C LEU A 71 8.84 -0.38 -5.42
N ILE A 72 8.94 -0.60 -6.73
CA ILE A 72 8.20 0.16 -7.75
C ILE A 72 6.71 -0.21 -7.73
N ASN A 73 6.39 -1.42 -7.29
CA ASN A 73 5.03 -1.87 -7.13
C ASN A 73 4.31 -1.07 -6.02
N SER A 74 3.30 -0.29 -6.43
CA SER A 74 2.52 0.56 -5.55
C SER A 74 1.72 -0.17 -4.46
N TYR A 75 1.35 -1.43 -4.67
CA TYR A 75 0.70 -2.25 -3.64
C TYR A 75 1.69 -2.51 -2.50
N ASN A 76 2.93 -2.81 -2.83
CA ASN A 76 4.01 -3.01 -1.87
C ASN A 76 4.35 -1.71 -1.15
N GLN A 77 4.30 -0.56 -1.83
CA GLN A 77 4.43 0.78 -1.19
C GLN A 77 3.29 1.06 -0.19
N TYR A 78 2.05 0.69 -0.53
CA TYR A 78 0.92 0.79 0.40
C TYR A 78 1.07 -0.17 1.58
N ALA A 79 1.42 -1.43 1.33
CA ALA A 79 1.64 -2.44 2.37
C ALA A 79 2.77 -2.03 3.32
N THR A 80 3.84 -1.45 2.77
CA THR A 80 4.95 -0.83 3.50
C THR A 80 4.43 0.28 4.40
N SER A 81 3.72 1.26 3.84
CA SER A 81 3.14 2.39 4.59
C SER A 81 2.23 1.90 5.72
N LYS A 82 1.38 0.91 5.44
CA LYS A 82 0.44 0.34 6.41
C LYS A 82 1.17 -0.32 7.58
N ILE A 83 2.19 -1.14 7.31
CA ILE A 83 2.97 -1.78 8.37
C ILE A 83 3.66 -0.72 9.24
N ILE A 84 4.23 0.32 8.63
CA ILE A 84 4.87 1.43 9.35
C ILE A 84 3.86 2.14 10.27
N PHE A 85 2.68 2.50 9.76
CA PHE A 85 1.66 3.21 10.54
C PHE A 85 1.00 2.35 11.63
N GLU A 86 0.80 1.06 11.39
CA GLU A 86 0.15 0.15 12.34
C GLU A 86 1.09 -0.37 13.42
N ASN A 87 2.38 -0.58 13.11
CA ASN A 87 3.30 -1.29 14.00
C ASN A 87 4.48 -0.43 14.48
N ILE A 88 5.08 0.38 13.61
CA ILE A 88 6.27 1.16 13.95
C ILE A 88 5.90 2.48 14.63
N LYS A 89 5.03 3.28 13.99
CA LYS A 89 4.63 4.61 14.49
C LYS A 89 4.11 4.62 15.93
N PRO A 90 3.20 3.71 16.36
CA PRO A 90 2.70 3.74 17.73
C PRO A 90 3.74 3.27 18.76
N ASN A 91 4.81 2.58 18.34
CA ASN A 91 5.83 2.07 19.22
C ASN A 91 6.97 3.10 19.38
N GLY A 92 6.92 3.86 20.47
CA GLY A 92 7.91 4.90 20.77
C GLY A 92 9.34 4.37 20.86
N GLU A 93 9.54 3.17 21.41
CA GLU A 93 10.87 2.56 21.56
C GLU A 93 11.49 2.16 20.22
N ILE A 94 10.70 1.50 19.34
CA ILE A 94 11.15 1.10 17.99
C ILE A 94 11.38 2.34 17.12
N LYS A 95 10.49 3.33 17.20
CA LYS A 95 10.64 4.60 16.49
C LYS A 95 11.93 5.31 16.86
N GLN A 96 12.24 5.39 18.16
CA GLN A 96 13.50 5.95 18.63
C GLN A 96 14.69 5.11 18.16
N LEU A 97 14.63 3.79 18.27
CA LEU A 97 15.70 2.88 17.86
C LEU A 97 16.03 3.00 16.36
N ILE A 98 15.02 3.05 15.48
CA ILE A 98 15.22 3.22 14.03
C ILE A 98 15.92 4.55 13.75
N ARG A 99 15.47 5.63 14.39
CA ARG A 99 16.08 6.95 14.21
C ARG A 99 17.52 6.99 14.73
N ASP A 100 17.79 6.44 15.90
CA ASP A 100 19.16 6.34 16.45
C ASP A 100 20.05 5.57 15.47
N THR A 101 19.54 4.46 14.92
CA THR A 101 20.22 3.63 13.92
C THR A 101 20.50 4.38 12.63
N VAL A 102 19.58 5.23 12.14
CA VAL A 102 19.81 6.06 10.94
C VAL A 102 20.97 7.04 11.16
N HIS A 103 21.03 7.69 12.33
CA HIS A 103 22.12 8.62 12.66
C HIS A 103 23.46 7.89 12.80
N ILE A 104 23.47 6.74 13.48
CA ILE A 104 24.67 5.93 13.65
C ILE A 104 25.12 5.31 12.32
N SER A 105 24.21 4.83 11.47
CA SER A 105 24.53 4.27 10.14
C SER A 105 25.22 5.33 9.27
N ALA A 106 24.68 6.55 9.24
CA ALA A 106 25.33 7.66 8.56
C ALA A 106 26.72 7.96 9.14
N LEU A 107 26.88 7.96 10.47
CA LEU A 107 28.16 8.17 11.13
C LEU A 107 29.18 7.06 10.80
N VAL A 108 28.77 5.79 10.80
CA VAL A 108 29.63 4.64 10.52
C VAL A 108 30.06 4.64 9.06
N ASN A 109 29.10 4.79 8.13
CA ASN A 109 29.39 4.87 6.69
C ASN A 109 30.32 6.05 6.39
N TYR A 110 30.14 7.15 7.10
CA TYR A 110 31.01 8.31 7.01
C TYR A 110 32.41 8.08 7.59
N SER A 111 32.52 7.37 8.71
CA SER A 111 33.81 7.05 9.35
C SER A 111 34.67 6.10 8.50
N ASN A 112 34.05 5.23 7.69
CA ASN A 112 34.76 4.34 6.76
C ASN A 112 35.37 5.10 5.56
N ALA A 113 34.85 6.27 5.21
CA ALA A 113 35.43 7.13 4.18
C ALA A 113 36.66 7.93 4.67
N PHE A 114 37.05 7.75 5.93
CA PHE A 114 37.91 8.66 6.69
C PHE A 114 39.22 8.01 7.16
N GLU A 115 39.98 7.41 6.25
CA GLU A 115 41.36 6.97 6.50
C GLU A 115 42.42 8.10 6.29
N ASP A 116 42.04 9.27 5.75
CA ASP A 116 42.98 10.22 5.12
C ASP A 116 43.11 11.63 5.76
N GLY A 117 42.72 11.81 7.02
CA GLY A 117 43.21 12.93 7.86
C GLY A 117 42.81 14.38 7.50
N ARG A 118 41.75 14.64 6.71
CA ARG A 118 41.27 16.02 6.41
C ARG A 118 39.99 16.40 7.16
N ARG A 119 39.91 17.57 7.79
CA ARG A 119 38.73 18.00 8.58
C ARG A 119 37.42 17.96 7.80
N ILE A 120 36.38 17.57 8.51
CA ILE A 120 35.03 17.28 8.05
C ILE A 120 34.20 18.57 8.02
N GLU A 121 33.64 18.92 6.87
CA GLU A 121 32.65 19.99 6.82
C GLU A 121 31.28 19.48 7.29
N PRO A 122 30.64 20.12 8.29
CA PRO A 122 29.31 19.74 8.78
C PRO A 122 28.23 19.64 7.68
N GLU A 123 28.42 20.36 6.58
CA GLU A 123 27.52 20.38 5.42
C GLU A 123 27.43 19.01 4.73
N PHE A 124 28.54 18.29 4.60
CA PHE A 124 28.57 16.98 3.96
C PHE A 124 27.85 15.92 4.81
N PHE A 125 28.07 15.91 6.13
CA PHE A 125 27.36 15.01 7.03
C PHE A 125 25.83 15.22 6.98
N ASN A 126 25.39 16.48 6.97
CA ASN A 126 23.97 16.83 6.83
C ASN A 126 23.38 16.40 5.48
N SER A 127 24.19 16.40 4.41
CA SER A 127 23.75 15.94 3.09
C SER A 127 23.43 14.44 3.04
N ILE A 128 24.19 13.61 3.78
CA ILE A 128 23.97 12.15 3.85
C ILE A 128 22.68 11.84 4.60
N LEU A 129 22.42 12.56 5.69
CA LEU A 129 21.22 12.36 6.52
C LEU A 129 19.94 12.87 5.88
N ARG A 130 20.04 13.70 4.84
CA ARG A 130 18.89 14.42 4.26
C ARG A 130 17.78 13.47 3.80
N GLU A 131 18.10 12.44 3.03
CA GLU A 131 17.10 11.51 2.49
C GLU A 131 16.50 10.60 3.58
N PRO A 132 17.28 9.93 4.45
CA PRO A 132 16.73 9.18 5.57
C PRO A 132 15.84 10.02 6.48
N GLN A 133 16.26 11.25 6.80
CA GLN A 133 15.45 12.16 7.64
C GLN A 133 14.15 12.58 6.95
N ARG A 134 14.18 12.78 5.63
CA ARG A 134 12.96 13.06 4.83
C ARG A 134 11.97 11.91 4.93
N VAL A 135 12.44 10.66 4.77
CA VAL A 135 11.61 9.45 4.89
C VAL A 135 11.03 9.33 6.31
N LEU A 136 11.85 9.50 7.35
CA LEU A 136 11.36 9.45 8.73
C LEU A 136 10.31 10.53 9.01
N ALA A 137 10.46 11.74 8.47
CA ALA A 137 9.49 12.82 8.61
C ALA A 137 8.17 12.50 7.90
N GLU A 138 8.24 11.95 6.68
CA GLU A 138 7.06 11.55 5.89
C GLU A 138 6.17 10.56 6.65
N TYR A 139 6.80 9.58 7.32
CA TYR A 139 6.08 8.58 8.11
C TYR A 139 5.83 9.00 9.57
N GLN A 140 6.10 10.25 9.94
CA GLN A 140 5.93 10.79 11.30
C GLN A 140 6.71 9.99 12.35
N LEU A 141 7.90 9.52 11.97
CA LEU A 141 8.87 8.80 12.80
C LEU A 141 9.88 9.75 13.48
N THR A 142 9.66 11.06 13.39
CA THR A 142 10.41 12.07 14.15
C THR A 142 9.93 12.17 15.61
N THR A 143 10.86 12.48 16.51
CA THR A 143 10.67 12.81 17.94
C THR A 143 11.35 14.16 18.21
N ASP A 144 10.94 14.85 19.28
CA ASP A 144 11.33 16.26 19.48
C ASP A 144 12.79 16.46 19.92
N ASP A 145 13.47 15.40 20.36
CA ASP A 145 14.88 15.49 20.79
C ASP A 145 15.84 15.46 19.60
N THR A 146 16.72 16.46 19.50
CA THR A 146 17.76 16.58 18.47
C THR A 146 19.13 16.06 18.93
N LEU A 147 19.20 15.36 20.08
CA LEU A 147 20.46 14.85 20.61
C LEU A 147 20.90 13.57 19.89
N PHE A 148 22.21 13.49 19.61
CA PHE A 148 22.88 12.24 19.26
C PHE A 148 22.64 11.19 20.38
N PRO A 149 22.34 9.93 20.04
CA PRO A 149 22.10 8.90 21.05
C PRO A 149 23.36 8.62 21.87
N ASP A 150 23.18 8.28 23.15
CA ASP A 150 24.26 7.70 23.95
C ASP A 150 24.68 6.36 23.34
N ILE A 151 25.97 6.25 22.97
CA ILE A 151 26.49 5.11 22.20
C ILE A 151 26.37 3.80 22.99
N ALA A 152 26.69 3.81 24.29
CA ALA A 152 26.67 2.61 25.11
C ALA A 152 25.22 2.11 25.28
N GLU A 153 24.28 3.02 25.51
CA GLU A 153 22.87 2.71 25.62
C GLU A 153 22.28 2.24 24.28
N TYR A 154 22.68 2.85 23.16
CA TYR A 154 22.29 2.40 21.82
C TYR A 154 22.74 0.97 21.54
N ILE A 155 24.01 0.64 21.82
CA ILE A 155 24.55 -0.71 21.64
C ILE A 155 23.74 -1.70 22.48
N ARG A 156 23.47 -1.38 23.75
CA ARG A 156 22.66 -2.24 24.63
C ARG A 156 21.25 -2.46 24.08
N ARG A 157 20.55 -1.39 23.66
CA ARG A 157 19.20 -1.48 23.08
C ARG A 157 19.18 -2.27 21.77
N SER A 158 20.20 -2.11 20.93
CA SER A 158 20.32 -2.87 19.67
C SER A 158 20.39 -4.39 19.90
N GLN A 159 21.19 -4.81 20.90
CA GLN A 159 21.32 -6.22 21.27
C GLN A 159 20.01 -6.77 21.83
N SER A 160 19.40 -6.08 22.80
CA SER A 160 18.15 -6.53 23.42
C SER A 160 17.01 -6.62 22.42
N PHE A 161 16.92 -5.69 21.47
CA PHE A 161 15.91 -5.72 20.41
C PHE A 161 16.12 -6.90 19.44
N PHE A 162 17.37 -7.17 19.06
CA PHE A 162 17.71 -8.31 18.22
C PHE A 162 17.28 -9.63 18.89
N GLU A 163 17.71 -9.87 20.13
CA GLU A 163 17.37 -11.10 20.87
C GLU A 163 15.85 -11.28 21.02
N ALA A 164 15.14 -10.23 21.47
CA ALA A 164 13.69 -10.28 21.66
C ALA A 164 12.92 -10.56 20.34
N SER A 165 13.44 -10.09 19.20
CA SER A 165 12.82 -10.32 17.89
C SER A 165 12.93 -11.78 17.47
N TYR A 166 14.06 -12.43 17.73
CA TYR A 166 14.28 -13.84 17.40
C TYR A 166 13.55 -14.79 18.35
N GLU A 167 13.57 -14.53 19.67
CA GLU A 167 12.84 -15.34 20.67
C GLU A 167 11.32 -15.35 20.40
N LYS A 168 10.77 -14.20 20.00
CA LYS A 168 9.36 -14.09 19.64
C LYS A 168 9.01 -14.90 18.38
N ARG A 169 9.94 -15.04 17.43
CA ARG A 169 9.73 -15.86 16.23
C ARG A 169 9.83 -17.34 16.54
N GLU A 170 10.81 -17.76 17.34
CA GLU A 170 10.96 -19.17 17.77
C GLU A 170 9.76 -19.66 18.60
N SER A 171 9.22 -18.81 19.47
CA SER A 171 8.00 -19.16 20.22
C SER A 171 6.74 -19.24 19.34
N SER A 172 6.69 -18.49 18.25
CA SER A 172 5.60 -18.53 17.28
C SER A 172 5.66 -19.76 16.38
N THR A 173 6.86 -20.25 16.03
CA THR A 173 7.06 -21.49 15.25
C THR A 173 6.93 -22.77 16.07
N ASN A 174 7.23 -22.73 17.38
CA ASN A 174 7.06 -23.91 18.25
C ASN A 174 5.59 -24.21 18.59
N ASN A 175 4.71 -23.19 18.59
CA ASN A 175 3.26 -23.36 18.78
C ASN A 175 2.53 -23.88 17.52
N SER A 176 3.21 -23.99 16.38
CA SER A 176 2.69 -24.55 15.12
C SER A 176 3.33 -25.91 14.78
N THR A 177 3.58 -26.74 15.79
CA THR A 177 3.99 -28.15 15.63
C THR A 177 2.81 -29.01 15.16
N ASP A 178 2.39 -28.79 13.92
CA ASP A 178 1.80 -29.80 13.04
C ASP A 178 1.85 -29.34 11.57
N GLN A 179 3.06 -29.11 11.06
CA GLN A 179 3.40 -29.46 9.67
C GLN A 179 4.91 -29.41 9.45
N LEU A 180 5.44 -30.59 9.16
CA LEU A 180 6.83 -30.92 8.89
C LEU A 180 7.31 -30.30 7.56
N CYS A 181 8.61 -29.98 7.53
CA CYS A 181 9.45 -29.61 6.38
C CYS A 181 9.50 -28.12 5.98
N CYS A 182 10.35 -27.37 6.69
CA CYS A 182 11.50 -26.69 6.09
C CYS A 182 12.40 -26.08 7.19
N LYS A 183 13.24 -26.93 7.79
CA LYS A 183 14.56 -26.46 8.26
C LYS A 183 15.37 -26.18 7.00
N LYS A 184 15.40 -24.92 6.55
CA LYS A 184 16.47 -24.41 5.71
C LYS A 184 17.13 -23.29 6.49
N ASP A 185 18.42 -23.43 6.65
CA ASP A 185 19.30 -22.55 7.41
C ASP A 185 19.11 -21.10 6.97
N PHE A 186 18.77 -20.24 7.93
CA PHE A 186 18.58 -18.80 7.73
C PHE A 186 19.95 -18.13 7.61
N ASP A 187 20.55 -18.22 6.42
CA ASP A 187 21.87 -17.66 6.11
C ASP A 187 21.79 -16.20 5.61
N VAL A 188 21.05 -15.36 6.34
CA VAL A 188 20.80 -13.95 5.97
C VAL A 188 21.88 -13.00 6.52
N GLY A 189 22.75 -13.48 7.44
CA GLY A 189 23.83 -12.68 8.01
C GLY A 189 25.04 -12.47 7.08
N ALA A 190 25.21 -13.26 6.02
CA ALA A 190 26.44 -13.29 5.23
C ALA A 190 26.43 -12.40 3.96
N LYS A 191 25.25 -11.94 3.50
CA LYS A 191 25.14 -11.22 2.21
C LYS A 191 25.10 -9.68 2.30
N MET A 192 25.07 -9.10 3.49
CA MET A 192 25.24 -7.64 3.66
C MET A 192 26.71 -7.20 3.75
N VAL A 193 27.67 -8.12 3.55
CA VAL A 193 29.10 -7.83 3.55
C VAL A 193 29.67 -8.17 2.17
N ASN A 194 30.30 -7.16 1.55
CA ASN A 194 30.99 -7.14 0.26
C ASN A 194 30.15 -6.78 -0.97
N ALA A 195 29.99 -5.47 -1.19
CA ALA A 195 29.93 -4.93 -2.53
C ALA A 195 31.37 -4.60 -2.98
N GLU A 196 32.05 -5.58 -3.58
CA GLU A 196 33.23 -5.31 -4.39
C GLU A 196 33.30 -6.32 -5.55
N THR A 197 33.60 -5.75 -6.73
CA THR A 197 33.90 -6.37 -8.04
C THR A 197 32.74 -6.83 -8.93
N VAL A 198 32.67 -6.11 -10.05
CA VAL A 198 32.03 -6.40 -11.33
C VAL A 198 32.62 -7.68 -11.92
N ASP A 199 31.78 -8.56 -12.48
CA ASP A 199 31.93 -9.08 -13.84
C ASP A 199 30.65 -9.78 -14.30
N ALA A 200 30.31 -9.54 -15.56
CA ALA A 200 29.11 -10.00 -16.23
C ALA A 200 29.18 -11.49 -16.57
N GLU A 201 28.09 -12.21 -16.34
CA GLU A 201 27.80 -13.44 -17.08
C GLU A 201 26.28 -13.54 -17.33
N ILE A 202 25.91 -13.51 -18.61
CA ILE A 202 24.53 -13.66 -19.09
C ILE A 202 24.19 -15.15 -19.00
N VAL A 203 23.17 -15.50 -18.21
CA VAL A 203 22.55 -16.83 -18.24
C VAL A 203 21.11 -16.68 -18.72
N ASP A 204 20.89 -17.19 -19.92
CA ASP A 204 19.63 -17.37 -20.60
C ASP A 204 18.84 -18.51 -19.92
N ILE A 205 17.62 -18.24 -19.44
CA ILE A 205 16.68 -19.29 -19.03
C ILE A 205 15.32 -18.93 -19.58
N GLY A 206 14.85 -19.82 -20.46
CA GLY A 206 13.64 -19.68 -21.24
C GLY A 206 12.33 -19.85 -20.46
N ASP A 207 11.28 -19.44 -21.17
CA ASP A 207 9.86 -19.80 -21.08
C ASP A 207 9.40 -20.65 -19.87
N ALA A 208 8.58 -20.05 -19.02
CA ALA A 208 7.63 -20.78 -18.18
C ALA A 208 6.30 -20.01 -18.08
N ASP A 209 5.31 -20.58 -18.77
CA ASP A 209 3.90 -20.24 -18.71
C ASP A 209 3.33 -20.31 -17.28
N GLY A 210 2.38 -19.39 -16.99
CA GLY A 210 1.22 -19.64 -16.14
C GLY A 210 1.42 -19.61 -14.63
N ILE A 211 1.12 -18.47 -14.00
CA ILE A 211 0.85 -18.40 -12.56
C ILE A 211 -0.50 -17.71 -12.34
N ASP A 212 -1.50 -18.53 -11.99
CA ASP A 212 -2.78 -18.13 -11.38
C ASP A 212 -2.50 -17.66 -9.94
N GLU A 213 -2.34 -16.35 -9.72
CA GLU A 213 -2.22 -15.80 -8.36
C GLU A 213 -3.60 -15.50 -7.76
N ASN A 214 -3.96 -16.27 -6.73
CA ASN A 214 -5.21 -16.13 -5.99
C ASN A 214 -4.97 -15.37 -4.66
N PRO A 215 -5.49 -14.15 -4.45
CA PRO A 215 -5.30 -13.42 -3.20
C PRO A 215 -6.23 -13.92 -2.08
N MET A 216 -5.63 -14.13 -0.90
CA MET A 216 -6.22 -14.63 0.33
C MET A 216 -7.28 -13.72 0.98
N ILE A 217 -7.98 -14.35 1.92
CA ILE A 217 -9.28 -14.03 2.50
C ILE A 217 -9.10 -13.36 3.86
N VAL A 218 -9.71 -12.19 4.06
CA VAL A 218 -9.84 -11.55 5.38
C VAL A 218 -11.03 -12.16 6.13
N LYS A 219 -10.79 -12.68 7.34
CA LYS A 219 -11.86 -13.15 8.24
C LYS A 219 -12.36 -11.99 9.11
N SER A 220 -13.62 -11.64 8.94
CA SER A 220 -14.50 -11.07 9.97
C SER A 220 -15.93 -11.55 9.66
N ASP A 221 -16.54 -12.16 10.66
CA ASP A 221 -17.93 -12.62 10.76
C ASP A 221 -18.47 -13.47 9.61
N GLY A 222 -18.23 -14.79 9.67
CA GLY A 222 -18.99 -15.83 8.95
C GLY A 222 -19.04 -15.75 7.41
N ASN A 223 -18.45 -14.72 6.80
CA ASN A 223 -18.50 -14.45 5.38
C ASN A 223 -17.15 -13.90 4.93
N LYS A 224 -16.35 -14.81 4.37
CA LYS A 224 -15.03 -14.57 3.74
C LYS A 224 -15.03 -13.24 2.95
N ILE A 225 -14.30 -12.24 3.44
CA ILE A 225 -14.04 -10.99 2.75
C ILE A 225 -12.88 -11.25 1.78
N CYS A 226 -13.13 -11.15 0.48
CA CYS A 226 -12.09 -11.37 -0.52
C CYS A 226 -11.51 -10.00 -0.88
N ASN A 227 -10.24 -9.75 -0.55
CA ASN A 227 -9.54 -8.53 -0.98
C ASN A 227 -9.05 -8.65 -2.44
N GLN A 228 -9.82 -9.37 -3.27
CA GLN A 228 -9.52 -9.59 -4.67
C GLN A 228 -9.91 -8.36 -5.47
N VAL A 229 -8.97 -7.87 -6.27
CA VAL A 229 -9.23 -6.83 -7.27
C VAL A 229 -10.22 -7.39 -8.28
N ARG A 230 -11.43 -6.80 -8.36
CA ARG A 230 -12.48 -7.21 -9.31
C ARG A 230 -12.88 -6.03 -10.19
N PRO A 231 -12.09 -5.68 -11.22
CA PRO A 231 -12.31 -4.49 -12.03
C PRO A 231 -13.67 -4.49 -12.72
N PHE A 232 -14.05 -5.62 -13.32
CA PHE A 232 -15.33 -5.76 -14.01
C PHE A 232 -16.53 -5.65 -13.07
N ILE A 233 -16.46 -6.26 -11.88
CA ILE A 233 -17.55 -6.17 -10.89
C ILE A 233 -17.74 -4.71 -10.45
N ARG A 234 -16.65 -3.99 -10.24
CA ARG A 234 -16.69 -2.56 -9.88
C ARG A 234 -17.27 -1.72 -11.01
N LEU A 235 -16.89 -1.99 -12.25
CA LEU A 235 -17.40 -1.32 -13.44
C LEU A 235 -18.90 -1.57 -13.64
N PHE A 236 -19.33 -2.83 -13.50
CA PHE A 236 -20.73 -3.24 -13.62
C PHE A 236 -21.60 -2.64 -12.51
N ALA A 237 -21.10 -2.59 -11.26
CA ALA A 237 -21.80 -1.93 -10.17
C ALA A 237 -22.01 -0.43 -10.46
N LYS A 238 -20.94 0.26 -10.90
CA LYS A 238 -21.00 1.69 -11.22
C LYS A 238 -21.91 1.98 -12.41
N THR A 239 -21.86 1.17 -13.47
CA THR A 239 -22.71 1.33 -14.66
C THR A 239 -24.18 1.12 -14.31
N PHE A 240 -24.48 0.10 -13.49
CA PHE A 240 -25.83 -0.15 -13.00
C PHE A 240 -26.37 1.00 -12.15
N ASP A 241 -25.57 1.51 -11.21
CA ASP A 241 -25.98 2.62 -10.35
C ASP A 241 -26.29 3.88 -11.16
N ILE A 242 -25.42 4.24 -12.11
CA ILE A 242 -25.65 5.41 -12.98
C ILE A 242 -26.95 5.24 -13.77
N GLN A 243 -27.18 4.10 -14.40
CA GLN A 243 -28.41 3.87 -15.16
C GLN A 243 -29.65 3.94 -14.26
N LEU A 244 -29.63 3.28 -13.11
CA LEU A 244 -30.74 3.27 -12.17
C LEU A 244 -31.07 4.69 -11.68
N PHE A 245 -30.09 5.44 -11.20
CA PHE A 245 -30.34 6.80 -10.71
C PHE A 245 -30.73 7.76 -11.83
N SER A 246 -30.18 7.62 -13.03
CA SER A 246 -30.61 8.39 -14.20
C SER A 246 -32.06 8.11 -14.58
N ILE A 247 -32.50 6.85 -14.56
CA ILE A 247 -33.92 6.49 -14.76
C ILE A 247 -34.79 7.14 -13.67
N CYS A 248 -34.38 7.09 -12.40
CA CYS A 248 -35.13 7.74 -11.32
C CYS A 248 -35.29 9.25 -11.54
N VAL A 249 -34.23 9.93 -12.00
CA VAL A 249 -34.28 11.36 -12.33
C VAL A 249 -35.21 11.62 -13.51
N TRP A 250 -35.13 10.82 -14.58
CA TRP A 250 -36.01 10.95 -15.74
C TRP A 250 -37.49 10.75 -15.38
N VAL A 251 -37.81 9.74 -14.57
CA VAL A 251 -39.17 9.51 -14.07
C VAL A 251 -39.64 10.68 -13.22
N LEU A 252 -38.78 11.21 -12.34
CA LEU A 252 -39.11 12.38 -11.52
C LEU A 252 -39.42 13.61 -12.40
N LEU A 253 -38.61 13.88 -13.42
CA LEU A 253 -38.85 14.96 -14.37
C LEU A 253 -40.15 14.76 -15.14
N TYR A 254 -40.41 13.56 -15.64
CA TYR A 254 -41.64 13.22 -16.37
C TYR A 254 -42.90 13.44 -15.54
N VAL A 255 -42.87 13.07 -14.24
CA VAL A 255 -44.02 13.26 -13.34
C VAL A 255 -44.19 14.72 -12.91
N SER A 256 -43.08 15.47 -12.82
CA SER A 256 -43.09 16.84 -12.29
C SER A 256 -43.35 17.92 -13.36
N LEU A 257 -43.11 17.60 -14.64
CA LEU A 257 -43.22 18.55 -15.75
C LEU A 257 -44.40 18.22 -16.67
N PRO A 258 -45.06 19.24 -17.25
CA PRO A 258 -46.04 19.05 -18.33
C PRO A 258 -45.40 18.34 -19.53
N LEU A 259 -46.16 17.46 -20.20
CA LEU A 259 -45.70 16.68 -21.36
C LEU A 259 -45.08 17.55 -22.47
N SER A 260 -45.61 18.75 -22.70
CA SER A 260 -45.08 19.68 -23.71
C SER A 260 -43.65 20.15 -23.43
N ILE A 261 -43.28 20.29 -22.15
CA ILE A 261 -41.91 20.68 -21.74
C ILE A 261 -40.98 19.47 -21.79
N TYR A 262 -41.50 18.28 -21.51
CA TYR A 262 -40.74 17.04 -21.55
C TYR A 262 -40.20 16.72 -22.95
N ASP A 263 -41.05 16.82 -23.99
CA ASP A 263 -40.64 16.56 -25.38
C ASP A 263 -39.54 17.53 -25.85
N GLU A 264 -39.61 18.80 -25.43
CA GLU A 264 -38.57 19.79 -25.71
C GLU A 264 -37.26 19.45 -25.00
N ILE A 265 -37.30 19.06 -23.72
CA ILE A 265 -36.12 18.72 -22.90
C ILE A 265 -35.43 17.45 -23.42
N GLN A 266 -36.19 16.41 -23.76
CA GLN A 266 -35.64 15.13 -24.21
C GLN A 266 -34.86 15.28 -25.54
N SER A 267 -35.27 16.22 -26.38
CA SER A 267 -34.59 16.52 -27.65
C SER A 267 -33.19 17.14 -27.49
N VAL A 268 -32.86 17.63 -26.29
CA VAL A 268 -31.60 18.33 -26.02
C VAL A 268 -30.54 17.35 -25.49
N TYR A 269 -29.51 17.07 -26.31
CA TYR A 269 -28.38 16.21 -25.94
C TYR A 269 -27.70 16.59 -24.61
N ILE A 270 -27.65 17.89 -24.28
CA ILE A 270 -27.05 18.40 -23.04
C ILE A 270 -27.85 17.96 -21.79
N MET A 271 -29.15 17.71 -21.91
CA MET A 271 -29.99 17.32 -20.77
C MET A 271 -29.61 15.95 -20.22
N ASN A 272 -29.13 15.03 -21.07
CA ASN A 272 -28.63 13.73 -20.61
C ASN A 272 -27.46 13.90 -19.64
N TRP A 273 -26.51 14.79 -19.96
CA TRP A 273 -25.36 15.09 -19.10
C TRP A 273 -25.77 15.70 -17.76
N ILE A 274 -26.79 16.56 -17.76
CA ILE A 274 -27.34 17.15 -16.54
C ILE A 274 -27.99 16.07 -15.67
N VAL A 275 -28.79 15.19 -16.28
CA VAL A 275 -29.44 14.08 -15.57
C VAL A 275 -28.39 13.16 -14.94
N VAL A 276 -27.35 12.79 -15.68
CA VAL A 276 -26.25 11.96 -15.16
C VAL A 276 -25.51 12.69 -14.03
N ALA A 277 -25.26 13.99 -14.15
CA ALA A 277 -24.64 14.79 -13.09
C ALA A 277 -25.46 14.77 -11.79
N ILE A 278 -26.79 14.88 -11.88
CA ILE A 278 -27.71 14.77 -10.73
C ILE A 278 -27.70 13.34 -10.17
N ALA A 279 -27.75 12.32 -11.04
CA ALA A 279 -27.72 10.92 -10.67
C ALA A 279 -26.46 10.57 -9.85
N ILE A 280 -25.31 11.14 -10.18
CA ILE A 280 -24.05 10.97 -9.44
C ILE A 280 -24.14 11.57 -8.03
N GLN A 281 -24.80 12.72 -7.86
CA GLN A 281 -25.01 13.30 -6.52
C GLN A 281 -25.93 12.41 -5.68
N LEU A 282 -27.00 11.87 -6.28
CA LEU A 282 -27.90 10.93 -5.61
C LEU A 282 -27.18 9.63 -5.22
N GLU A 283 -26.35 9.07 -6.11
CA GLU A 283 -25.52 7.91 -5.79
C GLU A 283 -24.62 8.19 -4.57
N ALA A 284 -23.93 9.33 -4.58
CA ALA A 284 -23.04 9.73 -3.49
C ALA A 284 -23.79 9.90 -2.16
N PHE A 285 -24.99 10.48 -2.19
CA PHE A 285 -25.84 10.64 -1.03
C PHE A 285 -26.24 9.27 -0.45
N VAL A 286 -26.74 8.37 -1.28
CA VAL A 286 -27.10 6.99 -0.88
C VAL A 286 -25.87 6.25 -0.35
N LEU A 287 -24.72 6.39 -0.99
CA LEU A 287 -23.46 5.79 -0.56
C LEU A 287 -23.03 6.28 0.83
N SER A 288 -23.22 7.57 1.15
CA SER A 288 -22.86 8.13 2.46
C SER A 288 -23.74 7.59 3.60
N ILE A 289 -25.02 7.37 3.32
CA ILE A 289 -25.98 6.89 4.33
C ILE A 289 -25.82 5.38 4.51
N LEU A 290 -25.83 4.62 3.43
CA LEU A 290 -25.90 3.16 3.46
C LEU A 290 -24.53 2.47 3.41
N GLY A 291 -23.47 3.17 3.00
CA GLY A 291 -22.15 2.61 2.72
C GLY A 291 -22.11 1.73 1.45
N THR A 292 -23.24 1.59 0.76
CA THR A 292 -23.40 0.84 -0.48
C THR A 292 -24.48 1.49 -1.33
N THR A 293 -24.63 1.04 -2.57
CA THR A 293 -25.64 1.48 -3.54
C THR A 293 -26.32 0.25 -4.12
N PRO A 294 -27.48 0.34 -4.78
CA PRO A 294 -28.22 -0.84 -5.26
C PRO A 294 -27.39 -1.79 -6.12
N GLY A 295 -26.62 -1.29 -7.09
CA GLY A 295 -25.73 -2.08 -7.93
C GLY A 295 -24.56 -2.69 -7.13
N LYS A 296 -23.97 -1.90 -6.22
CA LYS A 296 -22.91 -2.41 -5.33
C LYS A 296 -23.44 -3.46 -4.36
N TRP A 297 -24.67 -3.36 -3.87
CA TRP A 297 -25.31 -4.33 -3.00
C TRP A 297 -25.61 -5.65 -3.73
N LEU A 298 -26.15 -5.57 -4.95
CA LEU A 298 -26.36 -6.74 -5.81
C LEU A 298 -25.04 -7.47 -6.08
N LEU A 299 -23.98 -6.72 -6.40
CA LEU A 299 -22.66 -7.30 -6.65
C LEU A 299 -21.81 -7.49 -5.39
N ASN A 300 -22.41 -7.33 -4.21
CA ASN A 300 -21.81 -7.55 -2.89
C ASN A 300 -20.47 -6.83 -2.68
N THR A 301 -20.43 -5.55 -3.08
CA THR A 301 -19.30 -4.63 -2.94
C THR A 301 -19.66 -3.49 -1.98
N ARG A 302 -18.66 -3.01 -1.25
CA ARG A 302 -18.82 -1.91 -0.28
C ARG A 302 -17.63 -0.97 -0.35
N VAL A 303 -17.88 0.32 -0.14
CA VAL A 303 -16.83 1.33 -0.01
C VAL A 303 -16.67 1.65 1.47
N VAL A 304 -15.44 1.56 1.98
CA VAL A 304 -15.10 1.87 3.38
C VAL A 304 -13.86 2.75 3.45
N ASP A 305 -13.72 3.52 4.52
CA ASP A 305 -12.48 4.22 4.83
C ASP A 305 -11.42 3.27 5.41
N ILE A 306 -10.21 3.79 5.64
CA ILE A 306 -9.10 3.06 6.29
C ILE A 306 -9.44 2.46 7.67
N LYS A 307 -10.44 2.99 8.38
CA LYS A 307 -10.94 2.51 9.68
C LYS A 307 -12.15 1.57 9.53
N GLY A 308 -12.55 1.22 8.30
CA GLY A 308 -13.69 0.36 8.00
C GLY A 308 -15.06 1.07 8.08
N ASN A 309 -15.06 2.39 8.26
CA ASN A 309 -16.28 3.19 8.37
C ASN A 309 -16.85 3.55 7.00
N ARG A 310 -18.13 3.94 6.98
CA ARG A 310 -18.77 4.48 5.76
C ARG A 310 -18.16 5.84 5.41
N PRO A 311 -18.03 6.18 4.11
CA PRO A 311 -17.52 7.49 3.72
C PRO A 311 -18.47 8.61 4.18
N SER A 312 -17.90 9.74 4.64
CA SER A 312 -18.68 10.95 4.91
C SER A 312 -19.35 11.46 3.62
N LEU A 313 -20.42 12.26 3.74
CA LEU A 313 -21.11 12.82 2.57
C LEU A 313 -20.15 13.58 1.65
N THR A 314 -19.30 14.44 2.21
CA THR A 314 -18.31 15.22 1.45
C THR A 314 -17.33 14.29 0.72
N THR A 315 -16.83 13.25 1.40
CA THR A 315 -15.94 12.26 0.80
C THR A 315 -16.64 11.46 -0.30
N ALA A 316 -17.90 11.06 -0.10
CA ALA A 316 -18.68 10.30 -1.07
C ALA A 316 -18.99 11.12 -2.33
N LEU A 317 -19.30 12.41 -2.18
CA LEU A 317 -19.50 13.35 -3.30
C LEU A 317 -18.22 13.55 -4.10
N GLN A 318 -17.11 13.87 -3.42
CA GLN A 318 -15.80 14.00 -4.06
C GLN A 318 -15.44 12.73 -4.82
N ARG A 319 -15.52 11.57 -4.17
CA ARG A 319 -15.24 10.27 -4.79
C ARG A 319 -16.09 10.01 -6.03
N SER A 320 -17.39 10.28 -5.97
CA SER A 320 -18.32 9.96 -7.06
C SER A 320 -18.11 10.87 -8.27
N ASN A 321 -17.83 12.16 -8.04
CA ASN A 321 -17.48 13.11 -9.10
C ASN A 321 -16.13 12.75 -9.75
N GLU A 322 -15.13 12.39 -8.95
CA GLU A 322 -13.84 11.95 -9.45
C GLU A 322 -13.95 10.70 -10.31
N ALA A 323 -14.70 9.70 -9.84
CA ALA A 323 -14.90 8.45 -10.55
C ALA A 323 -15.63 8.69 -11.88
N TYR A 324 -16.51 9.68 -11.95
CA TYR A 324 -17.18 10.06 -13.19
C TYR A 324 -16.23 10.75 -14.17
N ILE A 325 -15.44 11.72 -13.70
CA ILE A 325 -14.51 12.47 -14.56
C ILE A 325 -13.34 11.58 -15.00
N LYS A 326 -12.64 10.98 -14.04
CA LYS A 326 -11.39 10.23 -14.27
C LYS A 326 -11.61 8.78 -14.67
N GLY A 327 -12.76 8.19 -14.30
CA GLY A 327 -13.07 6.79 -14.58
C GLY A 327 -14.03 6.58 -15.73
N LEU A 328 -14.88 7.56 -16.05
CA LEU A 328 -15.89 7.47 -17.11
C LEU A 328 -15.74 8.55 -18.19
N GLY A 329 -14.82 9.50 -18.04
CA GLY A 329 -14.54 10.49 -19.08
C GLY A 329 -15.73 11.35 -19.47
N LEU A 330 -16.64 11.63 -18.51
CA LEU A 330 -17.92 12.32 -18.74
C LEU A 330 -18.82 11.63 -19.78
N GLU A 331 -18.68 10.31 -19.95
CA GLU A 331 -19.41 9.49 -20.92
C GLU A 331 -19.15 9.83 -22.40
N VAL A 332 -18.17 10.69 -22.69
CA VAL A 332 -17.72 10.95 -24.07
C VAL A 332 -17.13 9.65 -24.64
N PRO A 333 -17.66 9.07 -25.74
CA PRO A 333 -17.36 7.69 -26.14
C PRO A 333 -15.87 7.31 -26.16
N LEU A 334 -15.02 8.10 -26.83
CA LEU A 334 -13.58 7.84 -26.93
C LEU A 334 -12.84 8.08 -25.60
N VAL A 335 -13.19 9.15 -24.88
CA VAL A 335 -12.56 9.49 -23.59
C VAL A 335 -12.95 8.47 -22.52
N ASN A 336 -14.20 8.03 -22.51
CA ASN A 336 -14.75 7.00 -21.64
C ASN A 336 -14.00 5.68 -21.82
N LEU A 337 -13.71 5.28 -23.06
CA LEU A 337 -12.92 4.06 -23.32
C LEU A 337 -11.48 4.20 -22.77
N ILE A 338 -10.80 5.30 -23.07
CA ILE A 338 -9.43 5.55 -22.61
C ILE A 338 -9.35 5.61 -21.08
N THR A 339 -10.24 6.37 -20.45
CA THR A 339 -10.28 6.52 -18.97
C THR A 339 -10.65 5.21 -18.27
N ARG A 340 -11.52 4.37 -18.86
CA ARG A 340 -11.81 3.02 -18.35
C ARG A 340 -10.60 2.10 -18.48
N MET A 341 -9.88 2.12 -19.60
CA MET A 341 -8.64 1.33 -19.76
C MET A 341 -7.59 1.79 -18.75
N TYR A 342 -7.41 3.10 -18.58
CA TYR A 342 -6.52 3.66 -17.58
C TYR A 342 -6.93 3.23 -16.16
N ALA A 343 -8.20 3.34 -15.81
CA ALA A 343 -8.71 2.94 -14.50
C ALA A 343 -8.62 1.42 -14.27
N TYR A 344 -8.76 0.61 -15.32
CA TYR A 344 -8.56 -0.83 -15.28
C TYR A 344 -7.09 -1.13 -14.96
N ASN A 345 -6.16 -0.61 -15.76
CA ASN A 345 -4.72 -0.80 -15.57
C ASN A 345 -4.27 -0.28 -14.20
N PHE A 346 -4.78 0.87 -13.77
CA PHE A 346 -4.48 1.43 -12.45
C PHE A 346 -5.06 0.53 -11.35
N LEU A 347 -6.28 0.01 -11.50
CA LEU A 347 -6.86 -0.86 -10.49
C LEU A 347 -6.16 -2.23 -10.43
N THR A 348 -5.75 -2.80 -11.56
CA THR A 348 -5.01 -4.08 -11.60
C THR A 348 -3.59 -3.93 -11.06
N ASN A 349 -2.92 -2.82 -11.37
CA ASN A 349 -1.52 -2.61 -10.96
C ASN A 349 -1.39 -2.05 -9.54
N TYR A 350 -2.41 -1.33 -9.03
CA TYR A 350 -2.36 -0.60 -7.75
C TYR A 350 -3.40 -1.08 -6.73
N SER A 351 -4.26 -2.07 -7.06
CA SER A 351 -5.36 -2.59 -6.23
C SER A 351 -6.36 -1.55 -5.70
N SER A 352 -6.24 -0.30 -6.15
CA SER A 352 -7.09 0.83 -5.81
C SER A 352 -7.23 1.71 -7.05
N THR A 353 -8.16 2.65 -7.03
CA THR A 353 -8.30 3.64 -8.11
C THR A 353 -7.78 5.00 -7.63
N PRO A 354 -7.36 5.91 -8.54
CA PRO A 354 -6.73 7.17 -8.14
C PRO A 354 -7.57 8.01 -7.17
N TRP A 355 -8.90 7.99 -7.35
CA TRP A 355 -9.84 8.71 -6.50
C TRP A 355 -10.12 8.04 -5.16
N ASP A 356 -10.01 6.72 -5.06
CA ASP A 356 -10.11 6.01 -3.79
C ASP A 356 -8.81 6.19 -2.99
N GLN A 357 -7.65 6.09 -3.66
CA GLN A 357 -6.33 6.30 -3.04
C GLN A 357 -6.21 7.69 -2.43
N ARG A 358 -6.57 8.75 -3.18
CA ARG A 358 -6.49 10.13 -2.68
C ARG A 358 -7.40 10.40 -1.49
N LEU A 359 -8.52 9.69 -1.39
CA LEU A 359 -9.53 9.88 -0.33
C LEU A 359 -9.38 8.87 0.82
N GLY A 360 -8.36 8.01 0.79
CA GLY A 360 -8.16 6.98 1.82
C GLY A 360 -9.30 5.96 1.89
N LEU A 361 -9.87 5.60 0.74
CA LEU A 361 -10.98 4.65 0.63
C LEU A 361 -10.53 3.32 0.04
N THR A 362 -11.22 2.25 0.41
CA THR A 362 -11.01 0.91 -0.13
C THR A 362 -12.34 0.28 -0.52
N VAL A 363 -12.34 -0.45 -1.64
CA VAL A 363 -13.50 -1.21 -2.09
C VAL A 363 -13.34 -2.65 -1.65
N VAL A 364 -14.26 -3.11 -0.82
CA VAL A 364 -14.26 -4.45 -0.25
C VAL A 364 -15.26 -5.30 -1.02
N HIS A 365 -14.82 -6.50 -1.42
CA HIS A 365 -15.64 -7.48 -2.13
C HIS A 365 -15.99 -8.66 -1.24
N LYS A 366 -17.23 -9.14 -1.36
CA LYS A 366 -17.69 -10.40 -0.74
C LYS A 366 -18.17 -11.35 -1.83
N LYS A 367 -18.25 -12.65 -1.52
CA LYS A 367 -18.78 -13.65 -2.46
C LYS A 367 -20.17 -13.25 -2.96
N ILE A 368 -20.34 -13.22 -4.27
CA ILE A 368 -21.63 -12.94 -4.90
C ILE A 368 -22.42 -14.24 -4.92
N GLY A 369 -23.60 -14.25 -4.29
CA GLY A 369 -24.49 -15.41 -4.29
C GLY A 369 -25.29 -15.48 -5.59
N PHE A 370 -25.63 -16.71 -6.00
CA PHE A 370 -26.36 -16.99 -7.25
C PHE A 370 -27.63 -16.15 -7.43
N ILE A 371 -28.44 -16.00 -6.36
CA ILE A 371 -29.67 -15.20 -6.35
C ILE A 371 -29.39 -13.73 -6.68
N ARG A 372 -28.32 -13.16 -6.12
CA ARG A 372 -27.95 -11.76 -6.38
C ARG A 372 -27.45 -11.56 -7.81
N SER A 373 -26.72 -12.54 -8.34
CA SER A 373 -26.27 -12.52 -9.74
C SER A 373 -27.45 -12.54 -10.71
N ILE A 374 -28.44 -13.42 -10.49
CA ILE A 374 -29.67 -13.45 -11.31
C ILE A 374 -30.41 -12.12 -11.18
N GLY A 375 -30.60 -11.62 -9.96
CA GLY A 375 -31.27 -10.34 -9.73
C GLY A 375 -30.60 -9.18 -10.47
N TYR A 376 -29.26 -9.14 -10.48
CA TYR A 376 -28.50 -8.15 -11.24
C TYR A 376 -28.73 -8.28 -12.75
N ILE A 377 -28.59 -9.49 -13.31
CA ILE A 377 -28.74 -9.73 -14.75
C ILE A 377 -30.14 -9.36 -15.20
N THR A 378 -31.18 -9.83 -14.51
CA THR A 378 -32.58 -9.52 -14.84
C THR A 378 -32.85 -8.02 -14.79
N ALA A 379 -32.44 -7.34 -13.71
CA ALA A 379 -32.66 -5.90 -13.57
C ALA A 379 -31.90 -5.10 -14.64
N PHE A 380 -30.64 -5.46 -14.92
CA PHE A 380 -29.83 -4.81 -15.93
C PHE A 380 -30.40 -5.04 -17.34
N SER A 381 -30.85 -6.26 -17.67
CA SER A 381 -31.50 -6.57 -18.94
C SER A 381 -32.79 -5.78 -19.15
N ILE A 382 -33.62 -5.60 -18.11
CA ILE A 382 -34.83 -4.77 -18.17
C ILE A 382 -34.47 -3.31 -18.44
N MET A 383 -33.47 -2.76 -17.75
CA MET A 383 -33.01 -1.38 -17.97
C MET A 383 -32.49 -1.18 -19.39
N VAL A 384 -31.67 -2.11 -19.88
CA VAL A 384 -31.16 -2.09 -21.26
C VAL A 384 -32.31 -2.17 -22.25
N PHE A 385 -33.25 -3.10 -22.08
CA PHE A 385 -34.43 -3.22 -22.94
C PHE A 385 -35.23 -1.91 -22.99
N TYR A 386 -35.46 -1.27 -21.84
CA TYR A 386 -36.13 0.02 -21.77
C TYR A 386 -35.39 1.11 -22.57
N PHE A 387 -34.07 1.18 -22.48
CA PHE A 387 -33.25 2.16 -23.22
C PHE A 387 -33.17 1.92 -24.74
N TYR A 388 -33.40 0.69 -25.21
CA TYR A 388 -33.32 0.36 -26.64
C TYR A 388 -34.68 0.36 -27.35
N ILE A 389 -35.79 0.31 -26.60
CA ILE A 389 -37.15 0.20 -27.15
C ILE A 389 -38.03 1.40 -26.79
N GLY A 390 -37.77 2.06 -25.66
CA GLY A 390 -38.33 3.38 -25.34
C GLY A 390 -37.46 4.48 -25.89
#